data_AF-A0A659UP10-F1
#
_entry.id   AF-A0A659UP10-F1
#
_cell.length_a   1.000
_cell.length_b   1.000
_cell.length_c   1.000
_cell.angle_alpha   90.00
_cell.angle_beta   90.00
_cell.angle_gamma   90.00
#
_symmetry.space_group_name_H-M   'P 1'
#
loop_
_entity.id
_entity.type
_entity.pdbx_description
1 polymer ?
#
loop_
_entity_poly.entity_id
_entity_poly.type
_entity_poly.pdbx_seq_one_letter_code
_entity_poly.pdbx_strand_id
1 'polypeptide(L)' 'KAPTYVEDKNSGEMRRPHHIDLKTGMYRGRQVLTPKES' A
#
# COMPACT_ATOMS: atom_id res chain seq x y z
N LYS A 1 -0.93 -8.00 -20.62
CA LYS A 1 0.01 -7.24 -19.76
C LYS A 1 -0.59 -7.20 -18.36
N ALA A 2 0.17 -7.57 -17.33
CA ALA A 2 -0.32 -7.45 -15.95
C ALA A 2 -0.54 -5.96 -15.62
N PRO A 3 -1.65 -5.60 -14.95
CA PRO A 3 -1.90 -4.21 -14.57
C PRO A 3 -0.81 -3.75 -13.60
N THR A 4 -0.18 -2.63 -13.92
CA THR A 4 0.93 -2.04 -13.17
C THR A 4 0.49 -1.43 -11.83
N TYR A 5 -0.81 -1.18 -11.68
CA TYR A 5 -1.41 -0.53 -10.52
C TYR A 5 -2.68 -1.27 -10.12
N VAL A 6 -2.85 -1.45 -8.82
CA VAL A 6 -4.03 -2.03 -8.18
C VAL A 6 -4.54 -0.99 -7.22
N GLU A 7 -5.84 -0.71 -7.23
CA GLU A 7 -6.43 0.20 -6.26
C GLU A 7 -6.40 -0.44 -4.85
N ASP A 8 -5.95 0.31 -3.85
CA ASP A 8 -6.08 -0.09 -2.46
C ASP A 8 -7.52 0.12 -2.00
N LYS A 9 -8.16 -0.95 -1.52
CA LYS A 9 -9.55 -0.92 -1.05
C LYS A 9 -9.73 -0.11 0.24
N ASN A 10 -8.66 0.14 0.99
CA ASN A 10 -8.73 0.83 2.28
C ASN A 10 -8.39 2.32 2.18
N SER A 11 -7.46 2.70 1.29
CA SER A 11 -7.02 4.09 1.14
C SER A 11 -7.47 4.75 -0.16
N GLY A 12 -7.97 3.98 -1.13
CA GLY A 12 -8.31 4.49 -2.47
C GLY A 12 -7.10 4.89 -3.31
N GLU A 13 -5.87 4.65 -2.83
CA GLU A 13 -4.63 5.00 -3.52
C GLU A 13 -4.19 3.89 -4.49
N MET A 14 -3.57 4.26 -5.61
CA MET A 14 -3.00 3.29 -6.56
C MET A 14 -1.73 2.67 -5.98
N ARG A 15 -1.81 1.40 -5.55
CA ARG A 15 -0.67 0.62 -5.07
C ARG A 15 -0.10 -0.27 -6.17
N ARG A 16 1.21 -0.43 -6.18
CA ARG A 16 1.86 -1.45 -7.02
C ARG A 16 1.67 -2.82 -6.38
N PRO A 17 1.33 -3.87 -7.15
CA PRO A 17 1.35 -5.24 -6.63
C PRO A 17 2.67 -5.54 -5.92
N HIS A 18 2.60 -6.18 -4.74
CA HIS A 18 3.76 -6.55 -3.91
C HIS A 18 4.58 -5.40 -3.32
N HIS A 19 4.13 -4.14 -3.41
CA HIS A 19 4.78 -3.03 -2.73
C HIS A 19 4.04 -2.66 -1.44
N ILE A 20 4.80 -2.17 -0.47
CA ILE A 20 4.29 -1.62 0.79
C ILE A 20 3.77 -0.20 0.56
N ASP A 21 2.69 0.16 1.24
CA ASP A 21 2.26 1.55 1.30
C ASP A 21 3.17 2.33 2.26
N LEU A 22 3.90 3.33 1.76
CA LEU A 22 4.86 4.12 2.53
C LEU A 22 4.18 5.15 3.45
N LYS A 23 2.92 5.46 3.22
CA LYS A 23 2.15 6.41 4.03
C LYS A 23 1.62 5.74 5.29
N THR A 24 0.95 4.61 5.12
CA THR A 24 0.38 3.87 6.25
C THR A 24 1.33 2.81 6.82
N GLY A 25 2.37 2.41 6.09
CA GLY A 25 3.26 1.31 6.46
C GLY A 25 2.61 -0.08 6.35
N MET A 26 1.46 -0.19 5.68
CA MET A 26 0.66 -1.42 5.59
C MET A 26 1.04 -2.27 4.37
N TYR A 27 1.11 -3.59 4.56
CA TYR A 27 1.21 -4.57 3.47
C TYR A 27 0.33 -5.79 3.76
N ARG A 28 -0.60 -6.10 2.85
CA ARG A 28 -1.55 -7.23 2.96
C ARG A 28 -2.28 -7.29 4.32
N GLY A 29 -2.64 -6.14 4.89
CA GLY A 29 -3.36 -6.03 6.17
C GLY A 29 -2.48 -6.20 7.41
N ARG A 30 -1.15 -6.18 7.27
CA ARG A 30 -0.21 -6.15 8.39
C ARG A 30 0.59 -4.85 8.40
N GLN A 31 0.83 -4.32 9.59
CA GLN A 31 1.75 -3.21 9.82
C GLN A 31 3.18 -3.71 9.63
N VAL A 32 3.91 -3.17 8.64
CA VAL A 32 5.29 -3.59 8.33
C VAL A 32 6.29 -2.50 8.68
N LEU A 33 5.94 -1.24 8.46
CA LEU A 33 6.75 -0.09 8.91
C LEU A 33 5.99 0.63 10.01
N THR A 34 6.68 1.26 10.95
CA THR A 34 6.03 2.24 11.83
C THR A 34 5.42 3.35 10.96
N PRO A 35 4.15 3.73 11.19
CA PRO A 35 3.54 4.82 10.42
C PRO A 35 4.43 6.04 10.50
N LYS A 36 4.75 6.63 9.35
CA LYS A 36 5.50 7.87 9.34
C LYS A 36 4.50 8.96 9.72
N GLU A 37 4.70 9.59 10.88
CA GLU A 37 3.91 10.77 11.26
C GLU A 37 4.02 11.79 10.12
N SER A 38 2.86 12.28 9.66
CA SER A 38 2.71 13.21 8.54
C SER A 38 2.95 14.64 8.97
#